data_AF-A0A4P8PMR5-F1
#
_entry.id   AF-A0A4P8PMR5-F1
#
_cell.length_a   1.000
_cell.length_b   1.000
_cell.length_c   1.000
_cell.angle_alpha   90.00
_cell.angle_beta   90.00
_cell.angle_gamma   90.00
#
_symmetry.space_group_name_H-M   'P 1'
#
loop_
_entity.id
_entity.type
_entity.pdbx_description
1 polymer ?
#
loop_
_entity_poly.entity_id
_entity_poly.type
_entity_poly.pdbx_seq_one_letter_code
_entity_poly.pdbx_strand_id
1 'polypeptide(L)'
;MNFGDRPALHAVLGHVPTVSGAVSGAPITVGAMELEAPLAGRALVVIVDDRTAHGDVDSTGPLVTELLTEAGFLVDATVAVSADEVEIRNALNTAVIGGVDLVISVGGTGVSPRDVTPDATAEVLDRELPGISEALRSSGLAAGAVDAVVSRGLVGISGSTLVANLAASRAAVRDGMATLTPLASYVIGQLSGIEE
;
A
#
# COMPACT_ATOMS: atom_id res chain seq x y z
N MET A 1 -60.21 -10.57 -23.37
CA MET A 1 -58.97 -10.36 -24.15
C MET A 1 -57.98 -11.45 -23.75
N ASN A 2 -57.44 -12.08 -24.78
CA ASN A 2 -56.70 -13.33 -24.82
C ASN A 2 -55.37 -13.26 -24.04
N PHE A 3 -55.11 -14.20 -23.12
CA PHE A 3 -53.73 -14.55 -22.74
C PHE A 3 -53.54 -16.01 -23.09
N GLY A 4 -52.89 -16.20 -24.23
CA GLY A 4 -52.73 -17.46 -24.92
C GLY A 4 -51.84 -18.45 -24.18
N ASP A 5 -52.24 -19.70 -24.38
CA ASP A 5 -51.51 -20.94 -24.19
C ASP A 5 -50.01 -20.84 -24.45
N ARG A 6 -49.22 -21.29 -23.46
CA ARG A 6 -47.84 -21.70 -23.65
C ARG A 6 -47.79 -23.22 -23.75
N PRO A 7 -47.35 -23.82 -24.87
CA PRO A 7 -47.27 -25.26 -24.99
C PRO A 7 -46.06 -25.84 -24.24
N ALA A 8 -46.28 -27.05 -23.71
CA ALA A 8 -45.32 -27.88 -23.00
C ALA A 8 -44.13 -28.29 -23.89
N LEU A 9 -42.91 -28.14 -23.38
CA LEU A 9 -41.69 -28.65 -24.01
C LEU A 9 -41.54 -30.15 -23.73
N HIS A 10 -41.63 -30.92 -24.79
CA HIS A 10 -41.39 -32.37 -24.84
C HIS A 10 -39.88 -32.63 -24.65
N ALA A 11 -39.51 -33.37 -23.60
CA ALA A 11 -38.13 -33.84 -23.41
C ALA A 11 -37.83 -34.95 -24.42
N VAL A 12 -36.97 -34.67 -25.39
CA VAL A 12 -36.43 -35.66 -26.33
C VAL A 12 -35.20 -36.31 -25.69
N LEU A 13 -35.34 -37.58 -25.31
CA LEU A 13 -34.25 -38.45 -24.87
C LEU A 13 -33.32 -38.76 -26.06
N GLY A 14 -32.23 -38.01 -26.15
CA GLY A 14 -31.12 -38.29 -27.07
C GLY A 14 -30.24 -39.42 -26.53
N HIS A 15 -30.21 -40.54 -27.25
CA HIS A 15 -29.32 -41.67 -27.02
C HIS A 15 -27.90 -41.28 -27.47
N VAL A 16 -26.95 -41.15 -26.55
CA VAL A 16 -25.53 -40.90 -26.85
C VAL A 16 -24.81 -42.25 -26.94
N PRO A 17 -24.15 -42.59 -28.06
CA PRO A 17 -23.34 -43.80 -28.14
C PRO A 17 -22.05 -43.62 -27.33
N THR A 18 -21.72 -44.62 -26.51
CA THR A 18 -20.49 -44.71 -25.74
C THR A 18 -19.30 -44.97 -26.66
N VAL A 19 -18.40 -43.99 -26.80
CA VAL A 19 -17.10 -44.17 -27.45
C VAL A 19 -16.08 -44.52 -26.36
N SER A 20 -15.67 -45.79 -26.33
CA SER A 20 -14.53 -46.26 -25.54
C SER A 20 -13.23 -45.88 -26.25
N GLY A 21 -12.57 -44.84 -25.75
CA GLY A 21 -11.24 -44.43 -26.18
C GLY A 21 -10.29 -44.45 -25.00
N ALA A 22 -9.38 -45.42 -24.98
CA ALA A 22 -8.30 -45.48 -24.00
C ALA A 22 -7.28 -44.37 -24.32
N VAL A 23 -7.27 -43.32 -23.52
CA VAL A 23 -6.23 -42.28 -23.56
C VAL A 23 -5.16 -42.66 -22.52
N SER A 24 -4.08 -43.26 -22.99
CA SER A 24 -2.85 -43.43 -22.20
C SER A 24 -2.16 -42.06 -22.12
N GLY A 25 -2.44 -41.31 -21.07
CA GLY A 25 -1.76 -40.06 -20.73
C GLY A 25 -1.00 -40.26 -19.42
N ALA A 26 0.34 -40.20 -19.49
CA ALA A 26 1.17 -40.07 -18.30
C ALA A 26 0.70 -38.86 -17.48
N PRO A 27 0.74 -38.90 -16.14
CA PRO A 27 0.38 -37.74 -15.33
C PRO A 27 1.41 -36.64 -15.60
N ILE A 28 1.00 -35.59 -16.31
CA ILE A 28 1.75 -34.33 -16.33
C ILE A 28 1.49 -33.69 -14.97
N THR A 29 2.36 -33.98 -14.01
CA THR A 29 2.40 -33.22 -12.76
C THR A 29 2.87 -31.81 -13.11
N VAL A 30 1.96 -30.84 -13.11
CA VAL A 30 2.35 -29.43 -13.06
C VAL A 30 2.96 -29.24 -11.69
N GLY A 31 4.29 -29.26 -11.61
CA GLY A 31 5.01 -28.80 -10.42
C GLY A 31 4.54 -27.38 -10.13
N ALA A 32 4.23 -27.09 -8.87
CA ALA A 32 3.95 -25.74 -8.44
C ALA A 32 5.13 -24.86 -8.87
N MET A 33 4.94 -24.04 -9.90
CA MET A 33 5.79 -22.89 -10.11
C MET A 33 5.48 -21.95 -8.94
N GLU A 34 6.29 -22.04 -7.88
CA GLU A 34 6.51 -20.88 -7.02
C GLU A 34 7.17 -19.82 -7.91
N LEU A 35 6.34 -19.09 -8.65
CA LEU A 35 6.71 -17.77 -9.11
C LEU A 35 6.81 -16.95 -7.84
N GLU A 36 8.04 -16.75 -7.35
CA GLU A 36 8.32 -15.61 -6.49
C GLU A 36 7.78 -14.39 -7.24
N ALA A 37 6.65 -13.87 -6.79
CA ALA A 37 6.05 -12.69 -7.37
C ALA A 37 7.13 -11.59 -7.31
N PRO A 38 7.39 -10.85 -8.40
CA PRO A 38 8.37 -9.77 -8.37
C PRO A 38 8.02 -8.84 -7.21
N LEU A 39 8.97 -8.62 -6.29
CA LEU A 39 8.79 -7.67 -5.20
C LEU A 39 8.48 -6.29 -5.79
N ALA A 40 7.52 -5.59 -5.19
CA ALA A 40 7.18 -4.21 -5.57
C ALA A 40 8.32 -3.24 -5.22
N GLY A 41 9.13 -3.57 -4.22
CA GLY A 41 10.27 -2.80 -3.75
C GLY A 41 10.57 -3.05 -2.27
N ARG A 42 11.63 -2.41 -1.76
CA ARG A 42 11.96 -2.31 -0.34
C ARG A 42 11.21 -1.15 0.30
N ALA A 43 10.75 -1.34 1.53
CA ALA A 43 10.02 -0.34 2.28
C ALA A 43 10.57 -0.14 3.71
N LEU A 44 10.44 1.08 4.22
CA LEU A 44 10.74 1.43 5.62
C LEU A 44 9.56 2.18 6.24
N VAL A 45 9.21 1.80 7.46
CA VAL A 45 8.12 2.41 8.22
C VAL A 45 8.68 3.31 9.32
N VAL A 46 8.22 4.56 9.40
CA VAL A 46 8.57 5.53 10.44
C VAL A 46 7.34 5.87 11.27
N ILE A 47 7.29 5.45 12.52
CA ILE A 47 6.23 5.81 13.46
C ILE A 47 6.63 7.09 14.18
N VAL A 48 5.84 8.15 14.01
CA VAL A 48 6.06 9.43 14.68
C VAL A 48 5.06 9.55 15.85
N ASP A 49 5.48 9.09 17.02
CA ASP A 49 4.70 9.12 18.27
C ASP A 49 5.67 9.14 19.46
N ASP A 50 5.63 10.23 20.24
CA ASP A 50 6.52 10.45 21.38
C ASP A 50 6.48 9.28 22.37
N ARG A 51 5.32 8.69 22.63
CA ARG A 51 5.21 7.61 23.63
C ARG A 51 5.93 6.35 23.14
N THR A 52 5.71 6.00 21.88
CA THR A 52 6.33 4.84 21.22
C THR A 52 7.84 5.01 21.15
N ALA A 53 8.32 6.22 20.82
CA ALA A 53 9.75 6.55 20.85
C ALA A 53 10.38 6.38 22.24
N HIS A 54 9.59 6.53 23.31
CA HIS A 54 10.03 6.37 24.70
C HIS A 54 9.68 5.01 25.32
N GLY A 55 9.29 4.02 24.50
CA GLY A 55 9.16 2.62 24.90
C GLY A 55 7.73 2.13 25.15
N ASP A 56 6.70 2.93 24.87
CA ASP A 56 5.32 2.42 24.83
C ASP A 56 5.13 1.44 23.65
N VAL A 57 4.10 0.60 23.76
CA VAL A 57 3.81 -0.43 22.76
C VAL A 57 3.34 0.20 21.45
N ASP A 58 4.08 -0.07 20.37
CA ASP A 58 3.66 0.26 19.00
C ASP A 58 2.53 -0.67 18.53
N SER A 59 1.39 -0.10 18.18
CA SER A 59 0.25 -0.82 17.60
C SER A 59 0.02 -0.51 16.10
N THR A 60 0.78 0.44 15.56
CA THR A 60 0.63 0.96 14.21
C THR A 60 1.66 0.34 13.26
N GLY A 61 2.92 0.24 13.67
CA GLY A 61 3.99 -0.37 12.88
C GLY A 61 3.69 -1.79 12.39
N PRO A 62 3.18 -2.70 13.26
CA PRO A 62 2.77 -4.03 12.82
C PRO A 62 1.68 -4.03 11.75
N LEU A 63 0.70 -3.10 11.85
CA LEU A 63 -0.37 -2.95 10.86
C LEU A 63 0.18 -2.50 9.50
N VAL A 64 1.06 -1.49 9.48
CA VAL A 64 1.63 -0.96 8.24
C VAL A 64 2.52 -2.03 7.58
N THR A 65 3.30 -2.75 8.38
CA THR A 65 4.18 -3.83 7.91
C THR A 65 3.38 -4.97 7.26
N GLU A 66 2.27 -5.38 7.88
CA GLU A 66 1.34 -6.39 7.33
C GLU A 66 0.81 -5.93 5.97
N LEU A 67 0.27 -4.71 5.89
CA LEU A 67 -0.31 -4.17 4.65
C LEU A 67 0.71 -3.98 3.52
N LEU A 68 1.95 -3.60 3.85
CA LEU A 68 3.05 -3.52 2.89
C LEU A 68 3.47 -4.89 2.36
N THR A 69 3.56 -5.87 3.26
CA THR A 69 3.90 -7.25 2.89
C THR A 69 2.83 -7.85 1.98
N GLU A 70 1.55 -7.63 2.30
CA GLU A 70 0.42 -8.02 1.45
C GLU A 70 0.45 -7.34 0.06
N ALA A 71 0.96 -6.12 -0.01
CA ALA A 71 1.15 -5.37 -1.26
C ALA A 71 2.44 -5.75 -2.01
N GLY A 72 3.22 -6.72 -1.53
CA GLY A 72 4.43 -7.23 -2.19
C GLY A 72 5.71 -6.43 -1.91
N PHE A 73 5.74 -5.61 -0.86
CA PHE A 73 6.95 -4.92 -0.42
C PHE A 73 7.75 -5.75 0.59
N LEU A 74 9.08 -5.68 0.51
CA LEU A 74 9.98 -6.16 1.55
C LEU A 74 10.17 -5.05 2.59
N VAL A 75 9.68 -5.24 3.81
CA VAL A 75 9.82 -4.23 4.88
C VAL A 75 11.16 -4.42 5.59
N ASP A 76 12.10 -3.52 5.34
CA ASP A 76 13.45 -3.59 5.90
C ASP A 76 13.49 -3.32 7.40
N ALA A 77 12.70 -2.33 7.84
CA ALA A 77 12.62 -1.91 9.23
C ALA A 77 11.33 -1.13 9.53
N THR A 78 10.94 -1.18 10.80
CA THR A 78 10.03 -0.21 11.42
C THR A 78 10.80 0.51 12.51
N VAL A 79 10.79 1.84 12.48
CA VAL A 79 11.46 2.69 13.48
C VAL A 79 10.45 3.63 14.11
N ALA A 80 10.60 3.90 15.40
CA ALA A 80 9.81 4.91 16.10
C ALA A 80 10.69 6.13 16.43
N VAL A 81 10.17 7.33 16.21
CA VAL A 81 10.85 8.60 16.47
C VAL A 81 9.91 9.56 17.21
N SER A 82 10.50 10.49 17.94
CA SER A 82 9.75 11.57 18.59
C SER A 82 9.18 12.52 17.54
N ALA A 83 8.19 13.31 17.91
CA ALA A 83 7.66 14.41 17.12
C ALA A 83 8.65 15.60 17.11
N ASP A 84 9.85 15.35 16.58
CA ASP A 84 10.97 16.26 16.44
C ASP A 84 11.44 16.28 14.98
N GLU A 85 11.60 17.48 14.41
CA GLU A 85 11.93 17.62 12.99
C GLU A 85 13.27 16.97 12.63
N VAL A 86 14.26 17.00 13.52
CA VAL A 86 15.59 16.43 13.27
C VAL A 86 15.52 14.91 13.29
N GLU A 87 14.84 14.33 14.28
CA GLU A 87 14.65 12.87 14.35
C GLU A 87 13.91 12.33 13.14
N ILE A 88 12.81 12.98 12.73
CA ILE A 88 12.02 12.58 11.56
C ILE A 88 12.88 12.70 10.29
N ARG A 89 13.52 13.85 10.07
CA ARG A 89 14.37 14.09 8.89
C ARG A 89 15.51 13.07 8.80
N ASN A 90 16.13 12.71 9.92
CA ASN A 90 17.19 11.70 9.97
C ASN A 90 16.68 10.30 9.62
N ALA A 91 15.49 9.91 10.09
CA ALA A 91 14.88 8.63 9.73
C ALA A 91 14.57 8.56 8.23
N LEU A 92 14.00 9.63 7.66
CA LEU A 92 13.74 9.73 6.21
C LEU A 92 15.04 9.65 5.40
N ASN A 93 16.05 10.44 5.76
CA ASN A 93 17.35 10.44 5.08
C ASN A 93 18.07 9.08 5.17
N THR A 94 17.94 8.38 6.30
CA THR A 94 18.53 7.04 6.46
C THR A 94 17.95 6.07 5.43
N ALA A 95 16.64 6.13 5.18
CA ALA A 95 16.00 5.30 4.19
C ALA A 95 16.39 5.68 2.75
N VAL A 96 16.47 6.99 2.46
CA VAL A 96 16.92 7.49 1.14
C VAL A 96 18.36 7.04 0.86
N ILE A 97 19.28 7.27 1.79
CA ILE A 97 20.69 6.84 1.67
C ILE A 97 20.81 5.31 1.60
N GLY A 98 19.93 4.59 2.30
CA GLY A 98 19.86 3.13 2.28
C GLY A 98 19.27 2.53 1.00
N GLY A 99 18.86 3.37 0.03
CA GLY A 99 18.27 2.95 -1.24
C GLY A 99 16.96 2.19 -1.06
N VAL A 100 16.12 2.63 -0.12
CA VAL A 100 14.77 2.09 0.07
C VAL A 100 13.86 2.68 -1.02
N ASP A 101 12.96 1.88 -1.60
CA ASP A 101 12.08 2.34 -2.67
C ASP A 101 10.87 3.14 -2.14
N LEU A 102 10.36 2.77 -0.95
CA LEU A 102 9.21 3.40 -0.30
C LEU A 102 9.45 3.68 1.19
N VAL A 103 9.19 4.91 1.64
CA VAL A 103 9.16 5.28 3.05
C VAL A 103 7.78 5.77 3.42
N ILE A 104 7.17 5.16 4.43
CA ILE A 104 5.89 5.60 4.98
C ILE A 104 6.12 6.08 6.40
N SER A 105 5.85 7.36 6.65
CA SER A 105 5.75 7.87 8.00
C SER A 105 4.30 7.89 8.47
N VAL A 106 4.04 7.54 9.73
CA VAL A 106 2.69 7.56 10.31
C VAL A 106 2.66 8.44 11.56
N GLY A 107 1.80 9.47 11.53
CA GLY A 107 1.62 10.41 12.63
C GLY A 107 2.34 11.75 12.42
N GLY A 108 2.07 12.70 13.31
CA GLY A 108 2.62 14.05 13.28
C GLY A 108 2.17 14.92 12.10
N THR A 109 1.04 14.59 11.46
CA THR A 109 0.53 15.32 10.26
C THR A 109 -0.68 16.21 10.53
N GLY A 110 -1.16 16.29 11.77
CA GLY A 110 -2.32 17.11 12.15
C GLY A 110 -2.04 18.62 12.18
N VAL A 111 -2.85 19.35 12.93
CA VAL A 111 -2.77 20.82 13.08
C VAL A 111 -2.15 21.26 14.41
N SER A 112 -1.71 20.32 15.24
CA SER A 112 -1.04 20.63 16.51
C SER A 112 0.33 21.25 16.24
N PRO A 113 0.83 22.13 17.13
CA PRO A 113 2.23 22.61 17.06
C PRO A 113 3.27 21.48 17.15
N ARG A 114 2.89 20.29 17.61
CA ARG A 114 3.73 19.09 17.65
C ARG A 114 3.71 18.29 16.35
N ASP A 115 2.73 18.53 15.48
CA ASP A 115 2.64 17.85 14.20
C ASP A 115 3.66 18.47 13.25
N VAL A 116 4.87 17.93 13.19
CA VAL A 116 5.98 18.49 12.39
C VAL A 116 6.47 17.55 11.28
N THR A 117 5.80 16.40 11.09
CA THR A 117 6.16 15.42 10.05
C THR A 117 6.14 16.01 8.64
N PRO A 118 5.12 16.78 8.22
CA PRO A 118 5.11 17.39 6.89
C PRO A 118 6.26 18.38 6.69
N ASP A 119 6.57 19.18 7.72
CA ASP A 119 7.61 20.20 7.71
C ASP A 119 9.01 19.56 7.55
N ALA A 120 9.29 18.51 8.33
CA ALA A 120 10.50 17.71 8.20
C ALA A 120 10.58 16.96 6.84
N THR A 121 9.44 16.49 6.33
CA THR A 121 9.38 15.80 5.03
C THR A 121 9.67 16.75 3.88
N ALA A 122 9.11 17.96 3.90
CA ALA A 122 9.29 18.96 2.86
C ALA A 122 10.77 19.28 2.59
N GLU A 123 11.60 19.25 3.64
CA GLU A 123 13.05 19.50 3.52
C GLU A 123 13.84 18.34 2.91
N VAL A 124 13.26 17.14 2.84
CA VAL A 124 13.89 15.94 2.26
C VAL A 124 13.50 15.73 0.80
N LEU A 125 12.34 16.23 0.39
CA LEU A 125 11.79 16.01 -0.95
C LEU A 125 12.53 16.84 -2.02
N ASP A 126 12.95 16.17 -3.09
CA ASP A 126 13.39 16.83 -4.32
C ASP A 126 12.19 17.29 -5.17
N ARG A 127 11.09 16.54 -5.10
CA ARG A 127 9.86 16.80 -5.86
C ARG A 127 8.63 16.32 -5.12
N GLU A 128 7.67 17.21 -4.90
CA GLU A 128 6.36 16.85 -4.38
C GLU A 128 5.45 16.20 -5.43
N LEU A 129 4.59 15.30 -4.97
CA LEU A 129 3.51 14.65 -5.72
C LEU A 129 2.16 15.01 -5.06
N PRO A 130 1.68 16.26 -5.21
CA PRO A 130 0.49 16.73 -4.50
C PRO A 130 -0.77 15.92 -4.83
N GLY A 131 -0.88 15.39 -6.05
CA GLY A 131 -2.02 14.55 -6.46
C GLY A 131 -2.17 13.27 -5.62
N ILE A 132 -1.08 12.66 -5.14
CA ILE A 132 -1.17 11.49 -4.25
C ILE A 132 -1.62 11.95 -2.85
N SER A 133 -1.07 13.06 -2.35
CA SER A 133 -1.47 13.63 -1.07
C SER A 133 -2.97 14.00 -1.04
N GLU A 134 -3.48 14.54 -2.14
CA GLU A 134 -4.90 14.85 -2.33
C GLU A 134 -5.76 13.59 -2.40
N ALA A 135 -5.31 12.56 -3.11
CA ALA A 135 -6.00 11.27 -3.18
C ALA A 135 -6.14 10.62 -1.80
N LEU A 136 -5.08 10.65 -0.98
CA LEU A 136 -5.10 10.14 0.39
C LEU A 136 -6.12 10.89 1.27
N ARG A 137 -6.18 12.22 1.19
CA ARG A 137 -7.19 13.01 1.91
C ARG A 137 -8.61 12.72 1.42
N SER A 138 -8.79 12.61 0.11
CA SER A 138 -10.09 12.34 -0.51
C SER A 138 -10.62 10.95 -0.16
N SER A 139 -9.75 9.93 -0.18
CA SER A 139 -10.12 8.58 0.24
C SER A 139 -10.44 8.53 1.72
N GLY A 140 -9.62 9.20 2.55
CA GLY A 140 -9.85 9.29 3.99
C GLY A 140 -11.20 9.91 4.34
N LEU A 141 -11.64 10.92 3.58
CA LEU A 141 -12.98 11.50 3.71
C LEU A 141 -14.08 10.48 3.43
N ALA A 142 -13.95 9.69 2.36
CA ALA A 142 -14.91 8.66 2.00
C ALA A 142 -14.95 7.51 3.03
N ALA A 143 -13.81 7.21 3.66
CA ALA A 143 -13.68 6.21 4.71
C ALA A 143 -14.08 6.72 6.12
N GLY A 144 -14.39 8.01 6.27
CA GLY A 144 -14.71 8.62 7.57
C GLY A 144 -13.51 8.82 8.50
N ALA A 145 -12.28 8.75 7.98
CA ALA A 145 -11.05 9.01 8.72
C ALA A 145 -10.81 10.53 8.83
N VAL A 146 -11.38 11.16 9.86
CA VAL A 146 -11.33 12.62 10.04
C VAL A 146 -9.91 13.18 10.09
N ASP A 147 -8.98 12.46 10.73
CA ASP A 147 -7.57 12.84 10.82
C ASP A 147 -6.86 12.79 9.46
N ALA A 148 -7.24 11.86 8.57
CA ALA A 148 -6.75 11.85 7.19
C ALA A 148 -7.19 13.10 6.43
N VAL A 149 -8.43 13.58 6.61
CA VAL A 149 -8.96 14.75 5.88
C VAL A 149 -8.20 16.03 6.21
N VAL A 150 -7.89 16.24 7.49
CA VAL A 150 -7.17 17.44 7.96
C VAL A 150 -5.64 17.27 7.91
N SER A 151 -5.15 16.11 7.48
CA SER A 151 -3.72 15.81 7.39
C SER A 151 -3.03 16.78 6.45
N ARG A 152 -1.96 17.42 6.94
CA ARG A 152 -1.00 18.19 6.14
C ARG A 152 0.07 17.32 5.48
N GLY A 153 -0.04 16.00 5.61
CA GLY A 153 0.93 15.04 5.09
C GLY A 153 1.27 15.25 3.62
N LEU A 154 2.55 15.12 3.31
CA LEU A 154 3.12 15.24 1.98
C LEU A 154 3.43 13.85 1.40
N VAL A 155 3.48 13.81 0.07
CA VAL A 155 3.99 12.68 -0.71
C VAL A 155 4.91 13.24 -1.77
N GLY A 156 6.07 12.63 -1.99
CA GLY A 156 7.03 13.09 -2.98
C GLY A 156 8.22 12.15 -3.16
N ILE A 157 9.14 12.55 -4.02
CA ILE A 157 10.37 11.83 -4.33
C ILE A 157 11.57 12.50 -3.67
N SER A 158 12.46 11.69 -3.12
CA SER A 158 13.82 12.08 -2.68
C SER A 158 14.82 11.04 -3.21
N GLY A 159 15.73 11.47 -4.08
CA GLY A 159 16.59 10.56 -4.84
C GLY A 159 15.78 9.56 -5.67
N SER A 160 15.89 8.27 -5.33
CA SER A 160 15.12 7.17 -5.92
C SER A 160 13.98 6.67 -5.00
N THR A 161 13.73 7.35 -3.88
CA THR A 161 12.80 6.91 -2.84
C THR A 161 11.49 7.70 -2.91
N LEU A 162 10.36 7.00 -2.91
CA LEU A 162 9.05 7.58 -2.68
C LEU A 162 8.83 7.74 -1.17
N VAL A 163 8.55 8.96 -0.70
CA VAL A 163 8.24 9.27 0.70
C VAL A 163 6.78 9.66 0.81
N ALA A 164 6.05 9.10 1.77
CA ALA A 164 4.64 9.40 2.01
C ALA A 164 4.32 9.53 3.51
N ASN A 165 3.58 10.58 3.88
CA ASN A 165 3.07 10.75 5.24
C ASN A 165 1.60 10.33 5.35
N LEU A 166 1.28 9.48 6.33
CA LEU A 166 -0.08 9.08 6.68
C LEU A 166 -0.46 9.61 8.06
N ALA A 167 -1.75 9.89 8.25
CA ALA A 167 -2.30 10.19 9.58
C ALA A 167 -2.38 8.91 10.44
N ALA A 168 -2.43 9.09 11.77
CA ALA A 168 -2.15 8.01 12.72
C ALA A 168 -3.33 7.09 13.04
N SER A 169 -4.58 7.48 12.77
CA SER A 169 -5.71 6.63 13.11
C SER A 169 -5.67 5.32 12.31
N ARG A 170 -6.14 4.22 12.92
CA ARG A 170 -6.25 2.92 12.19
C ARG A 170 -7.07 3.03 10.91
N ALA A 171 -8.08 3.91 10.88
CA ALA A 171 -8.89 4.14 9.68
C ALA A 171 -8.06 4.85 8.59
N ALA A 172 -7.32 5.90 8.96
CA ALA A 172 -6.43 6.61 8.05
C ALA A 172 -5.31 5.71 7.50
N VAL A 173 -4.71 4.88 8.35
CA VAL A 173 -3.66 3.95 7.92
C VAL A 173 -4.22 2.91 6.94
N ARG A 174 -5.36 2.27 7.26
CA ARG A 174 -5.92 1.23 6.37
C ARG A 174 -6.35 1.80 5.02
N ASP A 175 -7.08 2.91 5.03
CA ASP A 175 -7.55 3.55 3.80
C ASP A 175 -6.39 4.17 3.00
N GLY A 176 -5.47 4.85 3.70
CA GLY A 176 -4.29 5.44 3.10
C GLY A 176 -3.40 4.39 2.45
N MET A 177 -3.16 3.26 3.10
CA MET A 177 -2.39 2.14 2.52
C MET A 177 -3.09 1.54 1.29
N ALA A 178 -4.40 1.32 1.34
CA ALA A 178 -5.15 0.81 0.19
C ALA A 178 -5.10 1.75 -1.02
N THR A 179 -5.05 3.06 -0.79
CA THR A 179 -4.89 4.08 -1.83
C THR A 179 -3.43 4.17 -2.31
N LEU A 180 -2.46 4.15 -1.39
CA LEU A 180 -1.07 4.44 -1.65
C LEU A 180 -0.35 3.29 -2.36
N THR A 181 -0.55 2.04 -1.96
CA THR A 181 0.26 0.91 -2.47
C THR A 181 0.23 0.74 -3.98
N PRO A 182 -0.91 0.77 -4.70
CA PRO A 182 -0.90 0.67 -6.16
C PRO A 182 -0.23 1.89 -6.83
N LEU A 183 -0.39 3.09 -6.24
CA LEU A 183 0.28 4.31 -6.72
C LEU A 183 1.79 4.23 -6.51
N ALA A 184 2.23 3.71 -5.37
CA ALA A 184 3.62 3.50 -5.05
C ALA A 184 4.28 2.53 -6.01
N SER A 185 3.66 1.37 -6.28
CA SER A 185 4.19 0.41 -7.27
C SER A 185 4.31 1.03 -8.68
N TYR A 186 3.35 1.85 -9.10
CA TYR A 186 3.42 2.56 -10.38
C TYR A 186 4.59 3.55 -10.41
N VAL A 187 4.71 4.39 -9.38
CA VAL A 187 5.76 5.41 -9.28
C VAL A 187 7.15 4.78 -9.21
N ILE A 188 7.34 3.74 -8.39
CA ILE A 188 8.61 3.02 -8.27
C ILE A 188 8.98 2.39 -9.61
N GLY A 189 8.03 1.76 -10.31
CA GLY A 189 8.27 1.22 -11.66
C GLY A 189 8.71 2.29 -12.66
N GLN A 190 8.18 3.53 -12.55
CA GLN A 190 8.66 4.64 -13.38
C GLN A 190 10.08 5.09 -13.02
N LEU A 191 10.46 5.05 -11.73
CA LEU A 191 11.80 5.43 -11.29
C LEU A 191 12.84 4.39 -11.73
N SER A 192 12.55 3.09 -11.58
CA SER A 192 13.46 2.00 -11.99
C SER A 192 13.64 1.91 -13.50
N GLY A 193 12.62 2.27 -14.29
CA GLY A 193 12.69 2.25 -15.75
C GLY A 193 13.48 3.41 -16.38
N ILE A 194 13.97 4.37 -15.59
CA ILE A 194 14.82 5.48 -16.07
C ILE A 194 16.30 5.04 -16.16
N GLU A 195 16.67 3.90 -15.55
CA GLU A 195 18.04 3.39 -15.52
C GLU A 195 18.40 2.46 -16.71
N GLU A 196 17.46 2.18 -17.63
CA GLU A 196 17.69 1.48 -18.92
C GLU A 196 17.77 2.44 -20.11
#